data_AF-A0A518BDU2-F1
#
_entry.id   AF-A0A518BDU2-F1
#
_cell.length_a   1.000
_cell.length_b   1.000
_cell.length_c   1.000
_cell.angle_alpha   90.00
_cell.angle_beta   90.00
_cell.angle_gamma   90.00
#
_symmetry.space_group_name_H-M   'P 1'
#
loop_
_entity.id
_entity.type
_entity.pdbx_description
1 polymer ?
#
loop_
_entity_poly.entity_id
_entity_poly.type
_entity_poly.pdbx_seq_one_letter_code
_entity_poly.pdbx_strand_id
1 'polypeptide(L)'
;MNHRTSRQAGIGSRLFTGIAFAAVATAPFAQADKLVIEAGRIIQNSGTEIENGVIVVEDGRIVAIGPAAEVEKPWDAPVVGGPELVAFPGFIEAHSNRGMDRPNENIDVAPFLDVRDSIDPINLYFEDCLRWGVTTINVQQGNDTVVAAKGRIVHPTGMTVEEMTVRPNYGLKLSAAPKRGNSRATQAQALRGAFGDLQRYLEDVVADARQGGDLARREALYQGRDMEGEKAKGRAMGGSTWKVDGLELIPRGAIDEQQEPLLELVEGRYDAFVWCGSPRDVHLAIDIATQNGFLDRTTLVLDSSCWKAADVIAAAGLDVILQGSQMDTETDPVTGEETETFVPGVFAEKGITFALSSENASSNSLWFQAARAVAHGLDRAAALDAVTTTPAAILGLGDQVGSLEVGKLADILLLSGDPLSSQSWVEHAFIEGNHVYDRSKDVRNKYIFEGQQPLGAGSASPQGVESVGVVEESNDDEDAEEK
;
A
#
# COMPACT_ATOMS: atom_id res chain seq x y z
N MET A 1 27.66 -74.13 35.20
CA MET A 1 28.55 -74.08 36.37
C MET A 1 28.67 -72.64 36.81
N ASN A 2 28.32 -72.38 38.07
CA ASN A 2 28.41 -71.09 38.74
C ASN A 2 29.87 -70.61 38.84
N HIS A 3 30.10 -69.31 38.63
CA HIS A 3 30.86 -68.40 39.50
C HIS A 3 30.88 -67.00 38.83
N ARG A 4 30.10 -66.02 39.31
CA ARG A 4 30.40 -65.00 40.35
C ARG A 4 31.46 -63.94 39.97
N THR A 5 31.16 -62.70 40.41
CA THR A 5 31.99 -61.47 40.53
C THR A 5 32.29 -60.68 39.26
N SER A 6 32.22 -59.34 39.20
CA SER A 6 31.72 -58.26 40.08
C SER A 6 31.85 -56.95 39.29
N ARG A 7 31.02 -55.92 39.62
CA ARG A 7 31.23 -54.45 39.53
C ARG A 7 32.16 -53.94 38.40
N GLN A 8 31.77 -52.97 37.56
CA GLN A 8 31.49 -51.58 37.95
C GLN A 8 31.11 -50.78 36.69
N ALA A 9 30.43 -49.64 36.89
CA ALA A 9 29.92 -48.75 35.86
C ALA A 9 31.01 -48.14 34.93
N GLY A 10 30.66 -47.98 33.66
CA GLY A 10 31.38 -47.16 32.69
C GLY A 10 30.38 -46.56 31.70
N ILE A 11 30.07 -45.28 31.89
CA ILE A 11 29.21 -44.46 31.04
C ILE A 11 29.94 -44.26 29.71
N GLY A 12 29.48 -44.95 28.66
CA GLY A 12 29.93 -44.76 27.29
C GLY A 12 28.98 -43.82 26.55
N SER A 13 29.35 -42.56 26.47
CA SER A 13 28.74 -41.53 25.62
C SER A 13 28.70 -42.02 24.17
N ARG A 14 27.48 -42.18 23.61
CA ARG A 14 27.28 -42.30 22.17
C ARG A 14 27.18 -40.89 21.62
N LEU A 15 28.21 -40.46 20.88
CA LEU A 15 28.17 -39.26 20.05
C LEU A 15 27.01 -39.37 19.06
N PHE A 16 25.94 -38.61 19.30
CA PHE A 16 25.04 -38.18 18.24
C PHE A 16 25.60 -36.87 17.70
N THR A 17 26.17 -36.91 16.50
CA THR A 17 26.56 -35.72 15.75
C THR A 17 25.28 -35.01 15.32
N GLY A 18 24.81 -34.08 16.15
CA GLY A 18 23.76 -33.15 15.79
C GLY A 18 24.31 -32.18 14.74
N ILE A 19 23.77 -32.25 13.53
CA ILE A 19 23.91 -31.18 12.54
C ILE A 19 23.15 -29.98 13.13
N ALA A 20 23.89 -29.03 13.70
CA ALA A 20 23.34 -27.76 14.09
C ALA A 20 22.89 -27.04 12.82
N PHE A 21 21.58 -26.84 12.66
CA PHE A 21 21.04 -25.82 11.77
C PHE A 21 21.58 -24.49 12.29
N ALA A 22 22.61 -23.95 11.63
CA ALA A 22 22.99 -22.57 11.83
C ALA A 22 21.80 -21.75 11.36
N ALA A 23 21.08 -21.16 12.32
CA ALA A 23 20.19 -20.06 12.02
C ALA A 23 21.05 -19.00 11.31
N VAL A 24 20.83 -18.83 10.02
CA VAL A 24 21.31 -17.64 9.32
C VAL A 24 20.48 -16.51 9.92
N ALA A 25 21.01 -15.91 10.98
CA ALA A 25 20.55 -14.62 11.44
C ALA A 25 20.78 -13.68 10.26
N THR A 26 19.68 -13.28 9.62
CA THR A 26 19.67 -12.09 8.79
C THR A 26 20.22 -10.98 9.68
N ALA A 27 21.41 -10.48 9.36
CA ALA A 27 21.92 -9.31 10.05
C ALA A 27 20.92 -8.20 9.75
N PRO A 28 20.24 -7.61 10.76
CA PRO A 28 19.51 -6.37 10.50
C PRO A 28 20.53 -5.37 9.94
N PHE A 29 20.11 -4.54 8.99
CA PHE A 29 20.89 -3.35 8.66
C PHE A 29 21.31 -2.69 9.97
N ALA A 30 22.58 -2.30 10.07
CA ALA A 30 23.08 -1.60 11.24
C ALA A 30 22.29 -0.29 11.37
N GLN A 31 21.24 -0.34 12.19
CA GLN A 31 20.45 0.81 12.54
C GLN A 31 21.39 1.81 13.19
N ALA A 32 21.36 3.07 12.75
CA ALA A 32 22.05 4.11 13.50
C ALA A 32 21.29 4.25 14.82
N ASP A 33 21.85 3.72 15.91
CA ASP A 33 21.26 3.79 17.26
C ASP A 33 20.87 5.23 17.62
N LYS A 34 21.64 6.20 17.10
CA LYS A 34 21.36 7.63 17.19
C LYS A 34 21.72 8.35 15.89
N LEU A 35 21.00 9.42 15.57
CA LEU A 35 21.27 10.31 14.44
C LEU A 35 20.81 11.73 14.79
N VAL A 36 21.58 12.73 14.40
CA VAL A 36 21.18 14.15 14.47
C VAL A 36 21.05 14.68 13.05
N ILE A 37 19.91 15.28 12.76
CA ILE A 37 19.63 15.94 11.49
C ILE A 37 19.55 17.45 11.72
N GLU A 38 20.34 18.22 10.97
CA GLU A 38 20.33 19.68 10.97
C GLU A 38 19.76 20.21 9.66
N ALA A 39 18.86 21.19 9.75
CA ALA A 39 18.28 21.82 8.56
C ALA A 39 18.13 23.32 8.79
N GLY A 40 18.35 24.11 7.72
CA GLY A 40 18.06 25.54 7.72
C GLY A 40 16.59 25.81 7.99
N ARG A 41 15.71 24.90 7.55
CA ARG A 41 14.29 24.93 7.83
C ARG A 41 13.74 23.52 8.03
N ILE A 42 12.92 23.32 9.06
CA ILE A 42 12.16 22.09 9.26
C ILE A 42 10.70 22.41 9.06
N ILE A 43 10.05 21.73 8.14
CA ILE A 43 8.60 21.77 7.97
C ILE A 43 8.07 20.50 8.64
N GLN A 44 7.45 20.63 9.81
CA GLN A 44 7.02 19.46 10.60
C GLN A 44 5.76 18.80 10.02
N ASN A 45 4.86 19.62 9.50
CA ASN A 45 3.59 19.25 8.91
C ASN A 45 3.15 20.40 7.97
N SER A 46 1.88 20.46 7.62
CA SER A 46 1.34 21.44 6.69
C SER A 46 1.35 22.91 7.18
N GLY A 47 1.62 23.19 8.46
CA GLY A 47 1.54 24.55 9.01
C GLY A 47 2.58 24.93 10.08
N THR A 48 3.44 24.00 10.50
CA THR A 48 4.45 24.26 11.55
C THR A 48 5.85 24.19 10.95
N GLU A 49 6.57 25.32 11.00
CA GLU A 49 7.94 25.44 10.51
C GLU A 49 8.89 25.88 11.64
N ILE A 50 10.11 25.34 11.64
CA ILE A 50 11.19 25.71 12.55
C ILE A 50 12.38 26.19 11.71
N GLU A 51 12.80 27.43 11.93
CA GLU A 51 14.02 27.98 11.34
C GLU A 51 15.25 27.52 12.12
N ASN A 52 16.33 27.18 11.41
CA ASN A 52 17.58 26.65 11.95
C ASN A 52 17.33 25.52 12.96
N GLY A 53 16.68 24.47 12.50
CA GLY A 53 16.16 23.40 13.34
C GLY A 53 17.10 22.19 13.46
N VAL A 54 16.87 21.42 14.51
CA VAL A 54 17.54 20.14 14.78
C VAL A 54 16.49 19.08 15.06
N ILE A 55 16.71 17.88 14.52
CA ILE A 55 15.96 16.66 14.83
C ILE A 55 16.94 15.65 15.43
N VAL A 56 16.61 15.08 16.58
CA VAL A 56 17.35 13.98 17.19
C VAL A 56 16.53 12.72 17.02
N VAL A 57 17.17 11.70 16.47
CA VAL A 57 16.60 10.38 16.20
C VAL A 57 17.33 9.36 17.06
N GLU A 58 16.58 8.52 17.76
CA GLU A 58 17.11 7.36 18.49
C GLU A 58 16.20 6.16 18.22
N ASP A 59 16.78 4.98 18.01
CA ASP A 59 16.06 3.74 17.71
C ASP A 59 14.98 3.90 16.61
N GLY A 60 15.32 4.70 15.60
CA GLY A 60 14.46 5.00 14.45
C GLY A 60 13.27 5.91 14.71
N ARG A 61 13.19 6.54 15.89
CA ARG A 61 12.14 7.49 16.26
C ARG A 61 12.68 8.87 16.54
N ILE A 62 11.86 9.88 16.29
CA ILE A 62 12.16 11.27 16.63
C ILE A 62 12.02 11.42 18.16
N VAL A 63 13.12 11.69 18.86
CA VAL A 63 13.11 11.90 20.32
C VAL A 63 13.13 13.38 20.72
N ALA A 64 13.66 14.25 19.85
CA ALA A 64 13.62 15.69 20.03
C ALA A 64 13.57 16.42 18.68
N ILE A 65 12.87 17.54 18.64
CA ILE A 65 12.75 18.41 17.47
C ILE A 65 12.53 19.85 17.94
N GLY A 66 13.25 20.81 17.35
CA GLY A 66 13.16 22.20 17.78
C GLY A 66 14.27 23.08 17.20
N PRO A 67 14.28 24.39 17.55
CA PRO A 67 15.37 25.28 17.18
C PRO A 67 16.72 24.76 17.68
N ALA A 68 17.79 24.95 16.90
CA ALA A 68 19.12 24.44 17.21
C ALA A 68 19.67 24.93 18.57
N ALA A 69 19.19 26.06 19.08
CA ALA A 69 19.57 26.61 20.37
C ALA A 69 18.89 25.93 21.57
N GLU A 70 17.82 25.18 21.34
CA GLU A 70 16.96 24.60 22.39
C GLU A 70 17.08 23.07 22.46
N VAL A 71 17.56 22.41 21.40
CA VAL A 71 17.68 20.96 21.32
C VAL A 71 19.06 20.50 21.75
N GLU A 72 19.13 19.63 22.76
CA GLU A 72 20.37 18.98 23.17
C GLU A 72 20.76 17.87 22.17
N LYS A 73 22.00 17.94 21.66
CA LYS A 73 22.53 16.99 20.69
C LYS A 73 23.37 15.92 21.41
N PRO A 74 23.10 14.62 21.22
CA PRO A 74 23.97 13.57 21.72
C PRO A 74 25.38 13.70 21.11
N TRP A 75 26.41 13.69 21.96
CA TRP A 75 27.80 13.89 21.53
C TRP A 75 28.35 12.73 20.68
N ASP A 76 27.73 11.56 20.78
CA ASP A 76 28.08 10.31 20.11
C ASP A 76 27.28 10.07 18.83
N ALA A 77 26.30 10.92 18.50
CA ALA A 77 25.47 10.76 17.32
C ALA A 77 26.14 11.35 16.06
N PRO A 78 26.09 10.65 14.92
CA PRO A 78 26.43 11.23 13.62
C PRO A 78 25.49 12.40 13.32
N VAL A 79 26.05 13.46 12.74
CA VAL A 79 25.30 14.65 12.30
C VAL A 79 25.24 14.66 10.78
N VAL A 80 24.05 14.83 10.23
CA VAL A 80 23.81 14.97 8.79
C VAL A 80 22.94 16.20 8.53
N GLY A 81 23.14 16.85 7.39
CA GLY A 81 22.34 17.97 6.94
C GLY A 81 23.14 19.28 6.84
N GLY A 82 22.44 20.41 6.83
CA GLY A 82 23.04 21.71 6.57
C GLY A 82 22.03 22.87 6.55
N PRO A 83 22.51 24.12 6.75
CA PRO A 83 21.66 25.32 6.77
C PRO A 83 21.00 25.63 5.41
N GLU A 84 21.45 25.04 4.32
CA GLU A 84 20.84 25.14 3.00
C GLU A 84 19.70 24.15 2.75
N LEU A 85 19.55 23.14 3.62
CA LEU A 85 18.59 22.06 3.44
C LEU A 85 17.29 22.33 4.19
N VAL A 86 16.22 21.74 3.68
CA VAL A 86 14.88 21.75 4.27
C VAL A 86 14.52 20.32 4.69
N ALA A 87 14.24 20.11 5.99
CA ALA A 87 13.70 18.84 6.47
C ALA A 87 12.19 18.80 6.30
N PHE A 88 11.66 17.68 5.78
CA PHE A 88 10.24 17.47 5.52
C PHE A 88 9.86 16.00 5.80
N PRO A 89 8.62 15.66 6.21
CA PRO A 89 8.19 14.27 6.31
C PRO A 89 8.29 13.56 4.96
N GLY A 90 8.59 12.28 4.98
CA GLY A 90 8.47 11.47 3.78
C GLY A 90 7.04 11.49 3.21
N PHE A 91 6.91 11.58 1.88
CA PHE A 91 5.60 11.46 1.23
C PHE A 91 5.07 10.03 1.37
N ILE A 92 3.74 9.91 1.38
CA ILE A 92 3.04 8.64 1.58
C ILE A 92 2.11 8.39 0.40
N GLU A 93 2.32 7.25 -0.25
CA GLU A 93 1.48 6.76 -1.33
C GLU A 93 0.35 5.90 -0.76
N ALA A 94 -0.86 6.45 -0.75
CA ALA A 94 -2.04 5.79 -0.16
C ALA A 94 -2.56 4.63 -1.01
N HIS A 95 -2.23 4.58 -2.30
CA HIS A 95 -2.63 3.47 -3.16
C HIS A 95 -1.71 3.38 -4.39
N SER A 96 -1.01 2.25 -4.54
CA SER A 96 -0.24 1.96 -5.73
C SER A 96 -0.35 0.50 -6.12
N ASN A 97 -0.47 0.23 -7.42
CA ASN A 97 -0.34 -1.12 -7.99
C ASN A 97 1.03 -1.35 -8.67
N ARG A 98 1.99 -0.46 -8.42
CA ARG A 98 3.35 -0.53 -8.95
C ARG A 98 4.28 -1.25 -7.97
N GLY A 99 5.48 -1.60 -8.44
CA GLY A 99 6.45 -2.38 -7.66
C GLY A 99 6.13 -3.86 -7.59
N MET A 100 5.14 -4.33 -8.37
CA MET A 100 4.80 -5.74 -8.55
C MET A 100 5.27 -6.23 -9.92
N ASP A 101 5.67 -7.51 -10.03
CA ASP A 101 5.93 -8.17 -11.32
C ASP A 101 4.61 -8.42 -12.09
N ARG A 102 3.56 -8.85 -11.38
CA ARG A 102 2.26 -9.18 -12.00
C ARG A 102 1.06 -8.83 -11.10
N PRO A 103 0.09 -8.04 -11.61
CA PRO A 103 -1.20 -7.88 -10.95
C PRO A 103 -2.12 -9.08 -11.24
N ASN A 104 -3.11 -9.33 -10.36
CA ASN A 104 -4.04 -10.47 -10.46
C ASN A 104 -5.30 -10.22 -11.31
N GLU A 105 -5.22 -9.35 -12.32
CA GLU A 105 -6.37 -8.84 -13.09
C GLU A 105 -7.02 -9.85 -14.05
N ASN A 106 -6.53 -11.09 -14.08
CA ASN A 106 -7.09 -12.18 -14.86
C ASN A 106 -8.16 -13.00 -14.12
N ILE A 107 -8.29 -12.86 -12.80
CA ILE A 107 -9.28 -13.56 -11.98
C ILE A 107 -10.20 -12.52 -11.33
N ASP A 108 -11.52 -12.63 -11.51
CA ASP A 108 -12.45 -11.59 -11.08
C ASP A 108 -12.64 -11.53 -9.56
N VAL A 109 -12.62 -12.68 -8.87
CA VAL A 109 -12.79 -12.77 -7.40
C VAL A 109 -11.65 -13.62 -6.86
N ALA A 110 -10.65 -12.95 -6.28
CA ALA A 110 -9.43 -13.57 -5.75
C ALA A 110 -8.99 -12.99 -4.37
N PRO A 111 -9.91 -12.86 -3.39
CA PRO A 111 -9.61 -12.29 -2.06
C PRO A 111 -8.47 -12.96 -1.30
N PHE A 112 -8.19 -14.23 -1.60
CA PHE A 112 -7.18 -15.07 -0.96
C PHE A 112 -5.75 -14.80 -1.40
N LEU A 113 -5.56 -14.08 -2.50
CA LEU A 113 -4.23 -13.67 -2.92
C LEU A 113 -3.67 -12.59 -1.97
N ASP A 114 -2.35 -12.45 -1.97
CA ASP A 114 -1.62 -11.43 -1.22
C ASP A 114 -0.64 -10.74 -2.18
N VAL A 115 -0.61 -9.41 -2.19
CA VAL A 115 0.36 -8.64 -2.99
C VAL A 115 1.81 -8.99 -2.64
N ARG A 116 2.06 -9.54 -1.44
CA ARG A 116 3.37 -10.06 -1.03
C ARG A 116 4.01 -10.95 -2.08
N ASP A 117 3.22 -11.82 -2.71
CA ASP A 117 3.75 -12.82 -3.66
C ASP A 117 4.06 -12.21 -5.04
N SER A 118 3.62 -10.96 -5.27
CA SER A 118 3.84 -10.22 -6.52
C SER A 118 4.83 -9.07 -6.38
N ILE A 119 5.04 -8.51 -5.18
CA ILE A 119 6.01 -7.41 -4.95
C ILE A 119 7.41 -7.89 -5.34
N ASP A 120 8.09 -7.08 -6.15
CA ASP A 120 9.46 -7.32 -6.58
C ASP A 120 10.40 -6.27 -5.94
N PRO A 121 11.14 -6.62 -4.87
CA PRO A 121 12.01 -5.67 -4.15
C PRO A 121 13.07 -4.98 -5.01
N ILE A 122 13.48 -5.59 -6.14
CA ILE A 122 14.49 -5.01 -7.03
C ILE A 122 13.88 -4.15 -8.15
N ASN A 123 12.57 -3.95 -8.14
CA ASN A 123 11.89 -3.11 -9.11
C ASN A 123 12.34 -1.64 -8.97
N LEU A 124 12.74 -1.03 -10.10
CA LEU A 124 13.19 0.36 -10.16
C LEU A 124 12.15 1.37 -9.62
N TYR A 125 10.88 0.97 -9.54
CA TYR A 125 9.84 1.76 -8.90
C TYR A 125 10.21 2.19 -7.48
N PHE A 126 10.77 1.31 -6.66
CA PHE A 126 11.11 1.63 -5.27
C PHE A 126 12.29 2.60 -5.17
N GLU A 127 13.30 2.42 -6.03
CA GLU A 127 14.41 3.38 -6.13
C GLU A 127 13.93 4.75 -6.62
N ASP A 128 13.01 4.77 -7.59
CA ASP A 128 12.37 6.01 -8.04
C ASP A 128 11.54 6.66 -6.91
N CYS A 129 10.77 5.89 -6.13
CA CYS A 129 10.05 6.40 -4.97
C CYS A 129 10.97 7.17 -4.01
N LEU A 130 12.14 6.63 -3.69
CA LEU A 130 13.13 7.32 -2.85
C LEU A 130 13.65 8.62 -3.48
N ARG A 131 13.95 8.61 -4.79
CA ARG A 131 14.35 9.82 -5.54
C ARG A 131 13.32 10.94 -5.47
N TRP A 132 12.03 10.58 -5.39
CA TRP A 132 10.91 11.52 -5.34
C TRP A 132 10.38 11.76 -3.93
N GLY A 133 11.02 11.19 -2.91
CA GLY A 133 10.73 11.44 -1.51
C GLY A 133 9.57 10.62 -0.95
N VAL A 134 9.11 9.59 -1.64
CA VAL A 134 8.09 8.66 -1.13
C VAL A 134 8.77 7.65 -0.21
N THR A 135 8.30 7.55 1.03
CA THR A 135 8.88 6.68 2.07
C THR A 135 7.95 5.56 2.50
N THR A 136 6.64 5.73 2.35
CA THR A 136 5.64 4.71 2.73
C THR A 136 4.68 4.51 1.56
N ILE A 137 4.38 3.25 1.23
CA ILE A 137 3.56 2.87 0.07
C ILE A 137 2.56 1.80 0.49
N ASN A 138 1.28 2.06 0.28
CA ASN A 138 0.24 1.04 0.32
C ASN A 138 0.14 0.35 -1.05
N VAL A 139 0.77 -0.82 -1.16
CA VAL A 139 0.71 -1.65 -2.35
C VAL A 139 -0.60 -2.43 -2.34
N GLN A 140 -1.41 -2.18 -3.36
CA GLN A 140 -2.72 -2.79 -3.60
C GLN A 140 -2.76 -3.37 -5.02
N GLN A 141 -3.74 -4.23 -5.29
CA GLN A 141 -3.95 -4.69 -6.66
C GLN A 141 -4.50 -3.59 -7.56
N GLY A 142 -4.41 -3.82 -8.87
CA GLY A 142 -4.98 -2.93 -9.87
C GLY A 142 -6.51 -2.88 -9.87
N ASN A 143 -7.06 -2.26 -10.90
CA ASN A 143 -8.47 -1.86 -10.94
C ASN A 143 -9.36 -2.85 -11.73
N ASP A 144 -8.76 -3.79 -12.48
CA ASP A 144 -9.47 -4.73 -13.36
C ASP A 144 -9.88 -6.05 -12.66
N THR A 145 -10.15 -6.02 -11.35
CA THR A 145 -10.63 -7.16 -10.55
C THR A 145 -11.79 -6.78 -9.64
N VAL A 146 -12.84 -7.61 -9.56
CA VAL A 146 -14.05 -7.30 -8.75
C VAL A 146 -13.74 -7.31 -7.26
N VAL A 147 -13.15 -8.41 -6.79
CA VAL A 147 -12.60 -8.57 -5.43
C VAL A 147 -11.16 -9.06 -5.60
N ALA A 148 -10.20 -8.18 -5.38
CA ALA A 148 -8.80 -8.46 -5.70
C ALA A 148 -8.09 -9.13 -4.51
N ALA A 149 -6.84 -8.78 -4.24
CA ALA A 149 -6.03 -9.39 -3.18
C ALA A 149 -5.99 -8.53 -1.92
N LYS A 150 -5.47 -9.12 -0.84
CA LYS A 150 -5.01 -8.37 0.33
C LYS A 150 -3.82 -7.50 -0.06
N GLY A 151 -3.83 -6.25 0.37
CA GLY A 151 -2.72 -5.33 0.18
C GLY A 151 -1.65 -5.43 1.27
N ARG A 152 -0.67 -4.53 1.19
CA ARG A 152 0.45 -4.45 2.13
C ARG A 152 1.02 -3.04 2.16
N ILE A 153 1.36 -2.56 3.36
CA ILE A 153 2.12 -1.32 3.49
C ILE A 153 3.59 -1.65 3.56
N VAL A 154 4.38 -0.98 2.72
CA VAL A 154 5.83 -1.17 2.61
C VAL A 154 6.59 0.15 2.63
N HIS A 155 7.84 0.09 3.07
CA HIS A 155 8.87 1.06 2.74
C HIS A 155 9.55 0.65 1.42
N PRO A 156 9.97 1.60 0.56
CA PRO A 156 10.64 1.32 -0.71
C PRO A 156 12.13 0.97 -0.51
N THR A 157 12.46 0.23 0.55
CA THR A 157 13.82 -0.16 0.91
C THR A 157 13.82 -1.55 1.54
N GLY A 158 14.84 -2.35 1.25
CA GLY A 158 14.95 -3.74 1.68
C GLY A 158 15.26 -4.68 0.51
N MET A 159 15.91 -5.80 0.81
CA MET A 159 16.23 -6.83 -0.18
C MET A 159 15.15 -7.92 -0.27
N THR A 160 14.24 -7.96 0.70
CA THR A 160 13.12 -8.90 0.76
C THR A 160 11.82 -8.15 1.03
N VAL A 161 10.69 -8.73 0.62
CA VAL A 161 9.37 -8.14 0.89
C VAL A 161 9.14 -8.02 2.40
N GLU A 162 9.65 -8.96 3.19
CA GLU A 162 9.58 -8.94 4.65
C GLU A 162 10.32 -7.74 5.25
N GLU A 163 11.53 -7.44 4.77
CA GLU A 163 12.30 -6.26 5.21
C GLU A 163 11.60 -4.95 4.81
N MET A 164 10.95 -4.93 3.64
CA MET A 164 10.17 -3.78 3.20
C MET A 164 8.87 -3.58 3.99
N THR A 165 8.35 -4.60 4.68
CA THR A 165 6.99 -4.59 5.22
C THR A 165 6.86 -3.74 6.48
N VAL A 166 5.97 -2.74 6.43
CA VAL A 166 5.49 -1.99 7.60
C VAL A 166 4.28 -2.67 8.23
N ARG A 167 3.29 -3.02 7.39
CA ARG A 167 2.07 -3.71 7.84
C ARG A 167 1.68 -4.81 6.85
N PRO A 168 1.75 -6.10 7.25
CA PRO A 168 1.30 -7.20 6.40
C PRO A 168 -0.23 -7.26 6.35
N ASN A 169 -0.77 -7.84 5.27
CA ASN A 169 -2.21 -8.05 5.09
C ASN A 169 -3.03 -6.78 5.38
N TYR A 170 -2.73 -5.68 4.70
CA TYR A 170 -3.42 -4.41 4.92
C TYR A 170 -4.39 -4.10 3.78
N GLY A 171 -5.67 -4.04 4.14
CA GLY A 171 -6.76 -3.70 3.24
C GLY A 171 -7.10 -4.76 2.20
N LEU A 172 -8.30 -4.66 1.64
CA LEU A 172 -8.78 -5.47 0.54
C LEU A 172 -9.22 -4.56 -0.61
N LYS A 173 -8.64 -4.76 -1.79
CA LYS A 173 -8.99 -4.00 -2.98
C LYS A 173 -10.25 -4.57 -3.64
N LEU A 174 -11.20 -3.68 -3.93
CA LEU A 174 -12.46 -3.97 -4.63
C LEU A 174 -12.61 -3.04 -5.84
N SER A 175 -13.41 -3.43 -6.81
CA SER A 175 -13.74 -2.59 -7.97
C SER A 175 -15.25 -2.51 -8.20
N ALA A 176 -15.80 -1.31 -8.03
CA ALA A 176 -17.19 -1.01 -8.40
C ALA A 176 -17.30 -0.66 -9.89
N ALA A 177 -16.22 -0.15 -10.49
CA ALA A 177 -16.16 0.13 -11.91
C ALA A 177 -16.09 -1.18 -12.73
N PRO A 178 -16.70 -1.23 -13.92
CA PRO A 178 -16.62 -2.42 -14.76
C PRO A 178 -15.19 -2.67 -15.22
N LYS A 179 -14.71 -3.89 -15.00
CA LYS A 179 -13.51 -4.41 -15.65
C LYS A 179 -13.59 -4.23 -17.15
N ARG A 180 -12.45 -4.01 -17.82
CA ARG A 180 -12.40 -3.93 -19.29
C ARG A 180 -13.08 -5.14 -19.94
N GLY A 181 -14.09 -4.87 -20.77
CA GLY A 181 -14.88 -5.88 -21.48
C GLY A 181 -16.16 -6.33 -20.75
N ASN A 182 -16.32 -5.98 -19.47
CA ASN A 182 -17.55 -6.26 -18.72
C ASN A 182 -18.56 -5.12 -18.83
N SER A 183 -19.84 -5.47 -18.77
CA SER A 183 -20.90 -4.48 -18.58
C SER A 183 -20.97 -4.05 -17.10
N ARG A 184 -21.50 -2.84 -16.84
CA ARG A 184 -21.76 -2.39 -15.46
C ARG A 184 -22.70 -3.32 -14.70
N ALA A 185 -23.68 -3.90 -15.38
CA ALA A 185 -24.62 -4.84 -14.77
C ALA A 185 -23.90 -6.13 -14.34
N THR A 186 -23.01 -6.65 -15.19
CA THR A 186 -22.16 -7.80 -14.89
C THR A 186 -21.24 -7.53 -13.70
N GLN A 187 -20.59 -6.36 -13.67
CA GLN A 187 -19.74 -5.95 -12.55
C GLN A 187 -20.53 -5.89 -11.24
N ALA A 188 -21.67 -5.22 -11.23
CA ALA A 188 -22.51 -5.09 -10.04
C ALA A 188 -23.04 -6.45 -9.57
N GLN A 189 -23.37 -7.36 -10.51
CA GLN A 189 -23.78 -8.72 -10.17
C GLN A 189 -22.64 -9.51 -9.54
N ALA A 190 -21.42 -9.44 -10.09
CA ALA A 190 -20.26 -10.14 -9.56
C ALA A 190 -19.90 -9.64 -8.14
N LEU A 191 -19.92 -8.33 -7.92
CA LEU A 191 -19.60 -7.75 -6.61
C LEU A 191 -20.64 -8.13 -5.55
N ARG A 192 -21.94 -8.05 -5.87
CA ARG A 192 -23.01 -8.54 -4.98
C ARG A 192 -22.92 -10.05 -4.77
N GLY A 193 -22.59 -10.78 -5.84
CA GLY A 193 -22.42 -12.22 -5.85
C GLY A 193 -21.38 -12.67 -4.84
N ALA A 194 -20.19 -12.05 -4.82
CA ALA A 194 -19.10 -12.40 -3.92
C ALA A 194 -19.52 -12.40 -2.43
N PHE A 195 -20.24 -11.37 -1.98
CA PHE A 195 -20.72 -11.32 -0.60
C PHE A 195 -21.92 -12.26 -0.34
N GLY A 196 -22.81 -12.43 -1.31
CA GLY A 196 -23.91 -13.40 -1.20
C GLY A 196 -23.43 -14.85 -1.19
N ASP A 197 -22.37 -15.17 -1.93
CA ASP A 197 -21.70 -16.46 -1.94
C ASP A 197 -21.01 -16.72 -0.60
N LEU A 198 -20.31 -15.71 -0.05
CA LEU A 198 -19.74 -15.80 1.30
C LEU A 198 -20.82 -16.12 2.34
N GLN A 199 -21.94 -15.38 2.33
CA GLN A 199 -23.00 -15.60 3.31
C GLN A 199 -23.54 -17.03 3.24
N ARG A 200 -23.87 -17.52 2.04
CA ARG A 200 -24.34 -18.90 1.83
C ARG A 200 -23.32 -19.92 2.30
N TYR A 201 -22.05 -19.73 1.95
CA TYR A 201 -20.97 -20.61 2.37
C TYR A 201 -20.89 -20.73 3.90
N LEU A 202 -20.96 -19.60 4.62
CA LEU A 202 -20.91 -19.59 6.09
C LEU A 202 -22.13 -20.30 6.71
N GLU A 203 -23.32 -20.08 6.14
CA GLU A 203 -24.56 -20.75 6.57
C GLU A 203 -24.46 -22.28 6.40
N ASP A 204 -23.92 -22.75 5.27
CA ASP A 204 -23.73 -24.17 4.97
C ASP A 204 -22.72 -24.81 5.94
N VAL A 205 -21.57 -24.17 6.18
CA VAL A 205 -20.56 -24.68 7.12
C VAL A 205 -21.12 -24.79 8.54
N VAL A 206 -21.94 -23.83 8.97
CA VAL A 206 -22.60 -23.88 10.28
C VAL A 206 -23.66 -24.98 10.34
N ALA A 207 -24.45 -25.15 9.26
CA ALA A 207 -25.46 -26.21 9.17
C ALA A 207 -24.80 -27.60 9.28
N ASP A 208 -23.69 -27.81 8.58
CA ASP A 208 -22.93 -29.06 8.62
C ASP A 208 -22.35 -29.34 10.01
N ALA A 209 -21.80 -28.33 10.67
CA ALA A 209 -21.26 -28.50 12.02
C ALA A 209 -22.35 -28.83 13.06
N ARG A 210 -23.55 -28.27 12.91
CA ARG A 210 -24.71 -28.60 13.75
C ARG A 210 -25.16 -30.05 13.50
N GLN A 211 -25.28 -30.47 12.24
CA GLN A 211 -25.67 -31.84 11.89
C GLN A 211 -24.62 -32.88 12.31
N GLY A 212 -23.33 -32.63 12.07
CA GLY A 212 -22.24 -33.50 12.49
C GLY A 212 -22.13 -33.59 14.01
N GLY A 213 -22.38 -32.48 14.72
CA GLY A 213 -22.54 -32.45 16.17
C GLY A 213 -23.71 -33.30 16.66
N ASP A 214 -24.87 -33.20 16.01
CA ASP A 214 -26.07 -33.98 16.34
C ASP A 214 -25.91 -35.48 16.05
N LEU A 215 -25.23 -35.84 14.97
CA LEU A 215 -24.94 -37.23 14.63
C LEU A 215 -23.98 -37.84 15.66
N ALA A 216 -22.88 -37.16 15.97
CA ALA A 216 -21.91 -37.57 16.98
C ALA A 216 -22.56 -37.65 18.38
N ARG A 217 -23.46 -36.71 18.70
CA ARG A 217 -24.23 -36.71 19.95
C ARG A 217 -25.19 -37.89 20.02
N ARG A 218 -25.93 -38.18 18.95
CA ARG A 218 -26.79 -39.37 18.86
C ARG A 218 -25.99 -40.65 19.03
N GLU A 219 -24.86 -40.79 18.34
CA GLU A 219 -24.03 -41.99 18.42
C GLU A 219 -23.39 -42.17 19.81
N ALA A 220 -22.91 -41.09 20.43
CA ALA A 220 -22.40 -41.12 21.80
C ALA A 220 -23.47 -41.53 22.82
N LEU A 221 -24.71 -41.02 22.70
CA LEU A 221 -25.85 -41.43 23.51
C LEU A 221 -26.20 -42.92 23.30
N TYR A 222 -26.16 -43.42 22.06
CA TYR A 222 -26.36 -44.84 21.77
C TYR A 222 -25.27 -45.72 22.40
N GLN A 223 -24.04 -45.23 22.49
CA GLN A 223 -22.91 -45.96 23.08
C GLN A 223 -22.72 -45.67 24.59
N GLY A 224 -23.62 -44.91 25.22
CA GLY A 224 -23.56 -44.59 26.64
C GLY A 224 -22.33 -43.76 27.07
N ARG A 225 -21.75 -42.98 26.15
CA ARG A 225 -20.61 -42.10 26.43
C ARG A 225 -21.10 -40.67 26.67
N ASP A 226 -20.63 -40.04 27.74
CA ASP A 226 -20.77 -38.60 27.92
C ASP A 226 -19.75 -37.85 27.06
N MET A 227 -20.22 -36.86 26.30
CA MET A 227 -19.39 -36.03 25.43
C MET A 227 -19.02 -34.74 26.14
N GLU A 228 -18.03 -34.80 27.03
CA GLU A 228 -17.27 -33.60 27.43
C GLU A 228 -15.93 -33.63 26.70
N GLY A 229 -15.89 -32.96 25.55
CA GLY A 229 -14.67 -32.78 24.76
C GLY A 229 -14.53 -31.32 24.36
N GLU A 230 -13.45 -30.69 24.81
CA GLU A 230 -13.01 -29.34 24.44
C GLU A 230 -12.86 -29.23 22.92
N LYS A 231 -13.94 -28.87 22.21
CA LYS A 231 -13.82 -28.38 20.84
C LYS A 231 -13.13 -27.03 20.90
N ALA A 232 -12.13 -26.82 20.04
CA ALA A 232 -11.56 -25.49 19.81
C ALA A 232 -12.71 -24.51 19.55
N LYS A 233 -12.90 -23.55 20.46
CA LYS A 233 -14.03 -22.61 20.36
C LYS A 233 -13.79 -21.70 19.16
N GLY A 234 -14.74 -21.69 18.23
CA GLY A 234 -14.78 -20.68 17.19
C GLY A 234 -15.04 -19.29 17.78
N ARG A 235 -15.08 -18.27 16.91
CA ARG A 235 -15.51 -16.93 17.29
C ARG A 235 -16.82 -16.58 16.59
N ALA A 236 -17.72 -15.90 17.30
CA ALA A 236 -18.94 -15.36 16.70
C ALA A 236 -18.58 -14.34 15.60
N MET A 237 -19.46 -14.19 14.61
CA MET A 237 -19.26 -13.21 13.54
C MET A 237 -19.34 -11.78 14.08
N GLY A 238 -18.32 -10.96 13.76
CA GLY A 238 -18.23 -9.56 14.19
C GLY A 238 -19.04 -8.56 13.35
N GLY A 239 -19.61 -8.97 12.21
CA GLY A 239 -20.25 -8.07 11.24
C GLY A 239 -21.43 -7.26 11.79
N SER A 240 -21.59 -6.03 11.30
CA SER A 240 -22.59 -5.08 11.81
C SER A 240 -23.96 -5.24 11.13
N THR A 241 -24.00 -5.45 9.81
CA THR A 241 -25.25 -5.49 9.04
C THR A 241 -25.89 -6.88 8.99
N TRP A 242 -25.10 -7.93 8.76
CA TRP A 242 -25.58 -9.31 8.75
C TRP A 242 -24.62 -10.22 9.52
N LYS A 243 -25.18 -11.31 10.05
CA LYS A 243 -24.46 -12.30 10.87
C LYS A 243 -24.98 -13.69 10.55
N VAL A 244 -24.10 -14.68 10.69
CA VAL A 244 -24.46 -16.10 10.64
C VAL A 244 -24.39 -16.68 12.05
N ASP A 245 -25.55 -16.97 12.63
CA ASP A 245 -25.67 -17.51 13.98
C ASP A 245 -25.10 -18.94 14.05
N GLY A 246 -24.20 -19.21 15.00
CA GLY A 246 -23.55 -20.50 15.15
C GLY A 246 -22.13 -20.55 14.59
N LEU A 247 -21.62 -19.46 14.02
CA LEU A 247 -20.24 -19.36 13.55
C LEU A 247 -19.21 -19.52 14.69
N GLU A 248 -19.61 -19.29 15.94
CA GLU A 248 -18.84 -19.58 17.15
C GLU A 248 -18.57 -21.08 17.38
N LEU A 249 -19.31 -21.96 16.70
CA LEU A 249 -19.08 -23.40 16.71
C LEU A 249 -17.94 -23.83 15.78
N ILE A 250 -17.54 -22.95 14.85
CA ILE A 250 -16.58 -23.24 13.78
C ILE A 250 -15.21 -22.64 14.13
N PRO A 251 -14.17 -23.47 14.32
CA PRO A 251 -12.80 -22.98 14.44
C PRO A 251 -12.43 -22.14 13.21
N ARG A 252 -11.75 -21.01 13.39
CA ARG A 252 -11.45 -20.12 12.25
C ARG A 252 -10.55 -20.77 11.19
N GLY A 253 -9.61 -21.62 11.58
CA GLY A 253 -8.83 -22.41 10.62
C GLY A 253 -9.59 -23.52 9.89
N ALA A 254 -10.90 -23.70 10.17
CA ALA A 254 -11.78 -24.58 9.39
C ALA A 254 -12.59 -23.82 8.33
N ILE A 255 -12.55 -22.48 8.36
CA ILE A 255 -13.06 -21.65 7.27
C ILE A 255 -12.08 -21.76 6.11
N ASP A 256 -12.61 -21.89 4.90
CA ASP A 256 -11.83 -21.94 3.66
C ASP A 256 -11.01 -20.66 3.53
N GLU A 257 -9.70 -20.81 3.33
CA GLU A 257 -8.76 -19.71 3.10
C GLU A 257 -9.18 -18.82 1.94
N GLN A 258 -9.95 -19.36 0.98
CA GLN A 258 -10.52 -18.59 -0.13
C GLN A 258 -11.57 -17.57 0.31
N GLN A 259 -12.29 -17.85 1.40
CA GLN A 259 -13.39 -17.04 1.90
C GLN A 259 -12.99 -16.16 3.09
N GLU A 260 -11.93 -16.52 3.79
CA GLU A 260 -11.47 -15.84 5.00
C GLU A 260 -11.28 -14.32 4.80
N PRO A 261 -10.63 -13.81 3.73
CA PRO A 261 -10.38 -12.38 3.65
C PRO A 261 -11.65 -11.53 3.45
N LEU A 262 -12.65 -12.04 2.74
CA LEU A 262 -13.96 -11.38 2.65
C LEU A 262 -14.71 -11.42 3.99
N LEU A 263 -14.64 -12.54 4.73
CA LEU A 263 -15.17 -12.62 6.09
C LEU A 263 -14.49 -11.60 7.00
N GLU A 264 -13.17 -11.48 6.93
CA GLU A 264 -12.41 -10.53 7.74
C GLU A 264 -12.73 -9.07 7.41
N LEU A 265 -13.00 -8.75 6.13
CA LEU A 265 -13.53 -7.44 5.75
C LEU A 265 -14.90 -7.16 6.39
N VAL A 266 -15.85 -8.09 6.29
CA VAL A 266 -17.19 -7.95 6.89
C VAL A 266 -17.13 -7.89 8.42
N GLU A 267 -16.16 -8.56 9.05
CA GLU A 267 -15.89 -8.47 10.49
C GLU A 267 -15.14 -7.19 10.90
N GLY A 268 -14.82 -6.30 9.95
CA GLY A 268 -14.17 -5.02 10.21
C GLY A 268 -12.68 -5.13 10.57
N ARG A 269 -12.01 -6.18 10.10
CA ARG A 269 -10.56 -6.41 10.31
C ARG A 269 -9.70 -5.85 9.20
N TYR A 270 -10.24 -5.77 7.99
CA TYR A 270 -9.61 -5.10 6.85
C TYR A 270 -10.34 -3.80 6.51
N ASP A 271 -9.58 -2.85 6.00
CA ASP A 271 -10.11 -1.68 5.32
C ASP A 271 -10.41 -2.04 3.85
N ALA A 272 -11.43 -1.43 3.26
CA ALA A 272 -11.77 -1.62 1.84
C ALA A 272 -11.25 -0.45 1.01
N PHE A 273 -10.48 -0.75 -0.03
CA PHE A 273 -10.11 0.23 -1.06
C PHE A 273 -10.97 -0.04 -2.29
N VAL A 274 -11.94 0.82 -2.59
CA VAL A 274 -12.92 0.56 -3.65
C VAL A 274 -12.68 1.47 -4.86
N TRP A 275 -12.30 0.89 -6.00
CA TRP A 275 -12.14 1.63 -7.24
C TRP A 275 -13.49 2.06 -7.84
N CYS A 276 -13.60 3.34 -8.16
CA CYS A 276 -14.72 3.95 -8.86
C CYS A 276 -14.19 4.78 -10.04
N GLY A 277 -14.50 4.34 -11.27
CA GLY A 277 -14.11 5.04 -12.50
C GLY A 277 -15.15 6.06 -12.98
N SER A 278 -16.32 6.13 -12.34
CA SER A 278 -17.36 7.09 -12.67
C SER A 278 -18.27 7.40 -11.48
N PRO A 279 -19.00 8.53 -11.50
CA PRO A 279 -19.94 8.89 -10.43
C PRO A 279 -20.97 7.81 -10.08
N ARG A 280 -21.37 7.00 -11.06
CA ARG A 280 -22.35 5.90 -10.84
C ARG A 280 -21.75 4.75 -10.03
N ASP A 281 -20.46 4.52 -10.18
CA ASP A 281 -19.77 3.42 -9.49
C ASP A 281 -19.61 3.76 -7.99
N VAL A 282 -19.55 5.05 -7.64
CA VAL A 282 -19.55 5.54 -6.25
C VAL A 282 -20.82 5.10 -5.51
N HIS A 283 -21.99 5.23 -6.14
CA HIS A 283 -23.24 4.76 -5.55
C HIS A 283 -23.23 3.26 -5.28
N LEU A 284 -22.74 2.47 -6.25
CA LEU A 284 -22.62 1.03 -6.08
C LEU A 284 -21.65 0.68 -4.94
N ALA A 285 -20.51 1.36 -4.86
CA ALA A 285 -19.53 1.15 -3.78
C ALA A 285 -20.15 1.38 -2.40
N ILE A 286 -20.84 2.51 -2.23
CA ILE A 286 -21.52 2.87 -0.97
C ILE A 286 -22.62 1.84 -0.63
N ASP A 287 -23.43 1.45 -1.61
CA ASP A 287 -24.49 0.45 -1.40
C ASP A 287 -23.91 -0.89 -0.92
N ILE A 288 -22.84 -1.37 -1.57
CA ILE A 288 -22.18 -2.64 -1.21
C ILE A 288 -21.57 -2.57 0.18
N ALA A 289 -20.85 -1.49 0.49
CA ALA A 289 -20.21 -1.31 1.79
C ALA A 289 -21.24 -1.20 2.93
N THR A 290 -22.36 -0.52 2.68
CA THR A 290 -23.47 -0.38 3.63
C THR A 290 -24.15 -1.73 3.89
N GLN A 291 -24.52 -2.46 2.82
CA GLN A 291 -25.21 -3.75 2.92
C GLN A 291 -24.38 -4.82 3.63
N ASN A 292 -23.06 -4.69 3.60
CA ASN A 292 -22.14 -5.64 4.21
C ASN A 292 -21.44 -5.13 5.47
N GLY A 293 -21.78 -3.92 5.93
CA GLY A 293 -21.38 -3.43 7.24
C GLY A 293 -19.92 -2.96 7.37
N PHE A 294 -19.28 -2.59 6.26
CA PHE A 294 -17.90 -2.11 6.22
C PHE A 294 -17.74 -0.67 5.69
N LEU A 295 -18.84 0.10 5.63
CA LEU A 295 -18.82 1.50 5.17
C LEU A 295 -17.81 2.37 5.92
N ASP A 296 -17.78 2.27 7.26
CA ASP A 296 -16.87 3.06 8.12
C ASP A 296 -15.38 2.72 7.93
N ARG A 297 -15.07 1.65 7.18
CA ARG A 297 -13.71 1.21 6.86
C ARG A 297 -13.44 1.26 5.36
N THR A 298 -14.24 2.03 4.62
CA THR A 298 -14.12 2.14 3.17
C THR A 298 -13.42 3.43 2.78
N THR A 299 -12.40 3.31 1.94
CA THR A 299 -11.78 4.42 1.21
C THR A 299 -12.07 4.25 -0.27
N LEU A 300 -12.58 5.31 -0.91
CA LEU A 300 -12.85 5.29 -2.35
C LEU A 300 -11.60 5.70 -3.12
N VAL A 301 -11.21 4.90 -4.12
CA VAL A 301 -10.16 5.27 -5.09
C VAL A 301 -10.87 5.75 -6.34
N LEU A 302 -10.69 7.03 -6.68
CA LEU A 302 -11.54 7.74 -7.63
C LEU A 302 -10.76 8.18 -8.86
N ASP A 303 -11.40 8.06 -10.03
CA ASP A 303 -11.00 8.78 -11.24
C ASP A 303 -11.52 10.23 -11.22
N SER A 304 -10.99 11.09 -12.11
CA SER A 304 -11.30 12.53 -12.19
C SER A 304 -12.80 12.80 -12.20
N SER A 305 -13.55 12.10 -13.04
CA SER A 305 -14.99 12.34 -13.27
C SER A 305 -15.88 12.15 -12.04
N CYS A 306 -15.37 11.50 -10.98
CA CYS A 306 -16.13 11.20 -9.76
C CYS A 306 -16.48 12.43 -8.92
N TRP A 307 -15.92 13.61 -9.22
CA TRP A 307 -16.28 14.87 -8.54
C TRP A 307 -17.79 15.16 -8.59
N LYS A 308 -18.51 14.66 -9.60
CA LYS A 308 -19.98 14.79 -9.72
C LYS A 308 -20.75 14.01 -8.66
N ALA A 309 -20.12 13.04 -7.99
CA ALA A 309 -20.67 12.30 -6.87
C ALA A 309 -20.22 12.86 -5.51
N ALA A 310 -19.51 13.99 -5.47
CA ALA A 310 -18.92 14.51 -4.23
C ALA A 310 -19.96 14.78 -3.12
N ASP A 311 -21.18 15.21 -3.46
CA ASP A 311 -22.24 15.38 -2.46
C ASP A 311 -22.60 14.07 -1.74
N VAL A 312 -22.62 12.97 -2.48
CA VAL A 312 -22.96 11.64 -1.95
C VAL A 312 -21.80 11.10 -1.12
N ILE A 313 -20.57 11.35 -1.54
CA ILE A 313 -19.35 11.01 -0.80
C ILE A 313 -19.30 11.76 0.54
N ALA A 314 -19.52 13.08 0.51
CA ALA A 314 -19.58 13.90 1.71
C ALA A 314 -20.69 13.45 2.67
N ALA A 315 -21.87 13.12 2.15
CA ALA A 315 -22.98 12.61 2.95
C ALA A 315 -22.68 11.23 3.59
N ALA A 316 -21.88 10.40 2.93
CA ALA A 316 -21.44 9.11 3.46
C ALA A 316 -20.25 9.23 4.43
N GLY A 317 -19.57 10.37 4.49
CA GLY A 317 -18.42 10.60 5.37
C GLY A 317 -17.19 9.77 5.01
N LEU A 318 -17.01 9.47 3.71
CA LEU A 318 -15.92 8.62 3.23
C LEU A 318 -14.68 9.44 2.85
N ASP A 319 -13.52 8.93 3.20
CA ASP A 319 -12.24 9.41 2.68
C ASP A 319 -12.03 8.94 1.24
N VAL A 320 -11.30 9.74 0.46
CA VAL A 320 -11.03 9.43 -0.94
C VAL A 320 -9.54 9.51 -1.29
N ILE A 321 -9.15 8.70 -2.25
CA ILE A 321 -7.84 8.77 -2.91
C ILE A 321 -8.10 9.20 -4.34
N LEU A 322 -7.59 10.37 -4.71
CA LEU A 322 -7.72 10.91 -6.06
C LEU A 322 -6.61 10.32 -6.93
N GLN A 323 -7.02 9.41 -7.80
CA GLN A 323 -6.19 8.79 -8.82
C GLN A 323 -6.46 9.50 -10.16
N GLY A 324 -5.47 9.56 -11.04
CA GLY A 324 -5.60 10.11 -12.38
C GLY A 324 -5.33 11.62 -12.46
N SER A 325 -5.96 12.24 -13.45
CA SER A 325 -5.85 13.68 -13.67
C SER A 325 -6.61 14.45 -12.59
N GLN A 326 -6.01 15.48 -12.01
CA GLN A 326 -6.72 16.44 -11.16
C GLN A 326 -7.69 17.34 -11.94
N MET A 327 -7.70 17.24 -13.28
CA MET A 327 -8.62 17.94 -14.15
C MET A 327 -9.56 16.94 -14.82
N ASP A 328 -10.85 17.23 -14.75
CA ASP A 328 -11.88 16.57 -15.54
C ASP A 328 -12.33 17.53 -16.65
N THR A 329 -12.25 17.10 -17.90
CA THR A 329 -12.65 17.90 -19.06
C THR A 329 -13.92 17.30 -19.66
N GLU A 330 -14.96 18.11 -19.78
CA GLU A 330 -16.21 17.74 -20.44
C GLU A 330 -16.37 18.52 -21.74
N THR A 331 -16.61 17.81 -22.84
CA THR A 331 -16.92 18.42 -24.14
C THR A 331 -18.41 18.32 -24.40
N ASP A 332 -19.06 19.46 -24.65
CA ASP A 332 -20.47 19.49 -25.10
C ASP A 332 -20.58 18.81 -26.48
N PRO A 333 -21.41 17.76 -26.62
CA PRO A 333 -21.48 16.98 -27.85
C PRO A 333 -22.13 17.72 -29.04
N VAL A 334 -22.78 18.85 -28.80
CA VAL A 334 -23.45 19.67 -29.81
C VAL A 334 -22.61 20.88 -30.18
N THR A 335 -22.09 21.62 -29.19
CA THR A 335 -21.35 22.86 -29.43
C THR A 335 -19.84 22.63 -29.57
N GLY A 336 -19.32 21.52 -29.02
CA GLY A 336 -17.89 21.25 -28.93
C GLY A 336 -17.16 22.08 -27.87
N GLU A 337 -17.88 22.82 -27.03
CA GLU A 337 -17.28 23.62 -25.96
C GLU A 337 -16.77 22.72 -24.83
N GLU A 338 -15.55 23.01 -24.35
CA GLU A 338 -14.92 22.25 -23.27
C GLU A 338 -15.02 23.01 -21.94
N THR A 339 -15.47 22.31 -20.91
CA THR A 339 -15.46 22.78 -19.53
C THR A 339 -14.49 21.95 -18.71
N GLU A 340 -13.52 22.61 -18.07
CA GLU A 340 -12.57 21.96 -17.17
C GLU A 340 -12.95 22.17 -15.71
N THR A 341 -12.90 21.10 -14.92
CA THR A 341 -13.13 21.14 -13.48
C THR A 341 -11.89 20.68 -12.73
N PHE A 342 -11.40 21.52 -11.82
CA PHE A 342 -10.32 21.16 -10.91
C PHE A 342 -10.87 20.31 -9.74
N VAL A 343 -10.62 19.02 -9.82
CA VAL A 343 -11.22 17.99 -8.96
C VAL A 343 -10.86 18.20 -7.48
N PRO A 344 -9.59 18.30 -7.05
CA PRO A 344 -9.24 18.51 -5.64
C PRO A 344 -9.92 19.73 -5.01
N GLY A 345 -10.12 20.81 -5.78
CA GLY A 345 -10.82 22.00 -5.32
C GLY A 345 -12.27 21.71 -4.91
N VAL A 346 -13.00 20.93 -5.72
CA VAL A 346 -14.39 20.53 -5.42
C VAL A 346 -14.46 19.71 -4.12
N PHE A 347 -13.53 18.77 -3.93
CA PHE A 347 -13.49 17.95 -2.71
C PHE A 347 -13.14 18.79 -1.47
N ALA A 348 -12.18 19.72 -1.59
CA ALA A 348 -11.81 20.64 -0.52
C ALA A 348 -12.97 21.57 -0.12
N GLU A 349 -13.67 22.16 -1.09
CA GLU A 349 -14.83 23.04 -0.86
C GLU A 349 -15.97 22.33 -0.11
N LYS A 350 -16.12 21.02 -0.35
CA LYS A 350 -17.12 20.17 0.32
C LYS A 350 -16.65 19.59 1.65
N GLY A 351 -15.41 19.86 2.06
CA GLY A 351 -14.83 19.34 3.30
C GLY A 351 -14.61 17.82 3.27
N ILE A 352 -14.42 17.23 2.09
CA ILE A 352 -14.12 15.81 1.94
C ILE A 352 -12.61 15.63 2.09
N THR A 353 -12.20 14.76 3.00
CA THR A 353 -10.79 14.36 3.16
C THR A 353 -10.31 13.62 1.92
N PHE A 354 -9.20 14.07 1.32
CA PHE A 354 -8.62 13.39 0.17
C PHE A 354 -7.10 13.26 0.27
N ALA A 355 -6.60 12.12 -0.18
CA ALA A 355 -5.19 11.93 -0.51
C ALA A 355 -4.98 12.03 -2.03
N LEU A 356 -3.81 12.53 -2.43
CA LEU A 356 -3.36 12.49 -3.82
C LEU A 356 -2.56 11.19 -4.06
N SER A 357 -2.71 10.61 -5.24
CA SER A 357 -1.96 9.43 -5.68
C SER A 357 -0.96 9.79 -6.78
N SER A 358 0.19 9.10 -6.84
CA SER A 358 1.07 9.22 -7.99
C SER A 358 0.54 8.40 -9.18
N GLU A 359 0.61 8.99 -10.39
CA GLU A 359 0.28 8.27 -11.63
C GLU A 359 1.53 7.75 -12.32
N ASN A 360 2.68 8.38 -12.10
CA ASN A 360 3.97 7.92 -12.60
C ASN A 360 5.12 8.49 -11.74
N ALA A 361 6.33 7.97 -11.95
CA ALA A 361 7.50 8.40 -11.21
C ALA A 361 7.93 9.84 -11.55
N SER A 362 7.54 10.42 -12.69
CA SER A 362 8.04 11.73 -13.13
C SER A 362 6.96 12.81 -13.07
N SER A 363 6.24 13.02 -14.17
CA SER A 363 5.31 14.11 -14.39
C SER A 363 4.02 14.05 -13.57
N ASN A 364 3.82 12.99 -12.79
CA ASN A 364 2.69 12.86 -11.88
C ASN A 364 3.11 12.17 -10.56
N SER A 365 4.27 12.56 -10.01
CA SER A 365 4.70 12.20 -8.66
C SER A 365 3.90 12.98 -7.59
N LEU A 366 3.95 12.53 -6.33
CA LEU A 366 3.16 13.13 -5.25
C LEU A 366 3.47 14.62 -5.03
N TRP A 367 4.74 15.00 -4.97
CA TRP A 367 5.14 16.40 -4.82
C TRP A 367 4.62 17.28 -5.97
N PHE A 368 4.65 16.76 -7.21
CA PHE A 368 4.19 17.49 -8.38
C PHE A 368 2.67 17.65 -8.38
N GLN A 369 1.93 16.59 -8.02
CA GLN A 369 0.48 16.64 -7.85
C GLN A 369 0.09 17.67 -6.77
N ALA A 370 0.79 17.69 -5.62
CA ALA A 370 0.55 18.67 -4.57
C ALA A 370 0.89 20.10 -5.02
N ALA A 371 2.03 20.31 -5.70
CA ALA A 371 2.42 21.62 -6.23
C ALA A 371 1.41 22.13 -7.27
N ARG A 372 0.92 21.25 -8.15
CA ARG A 372 -0.11 21.56 -9.14
C ARG A 372 -1.42 21.94 -8.46
N ALA A 373 -1.80 21.25 -7.38
CA ALA A 373 -2.99 21.60 -6.63
C ALA A 373 -2.93 23.03 -6.05
N VAL A 374 -1.77 23.42 -5.50
CA VAL A 374 -1.54 24.80 -5.04
C VAL A 374 -1.61 25.80 -6.20
N ALA A 375 -1.03 25.46 -7.36
CA ALA A 375 -1.09 26.32 -8.54
C ALA A 375 -2.53 26.56 -9.05
N HIS A 376 -3.45 25.63 -8.79
CA HIS A 376 -4.88 25.75 -9.09
C HIS A 376 -5.72 26.34 -7.94
N GLY A 377 -5.08 26.87 -6.90
CA GLY A 377 -5.74 27.62 -5.83
C GLY A 377 -6.12 26.81 -4.59
N LEU A 378 -5.70 25.54 -4.50
CA LEU A 378 -5.79 24.81 -3.23
C LEU A 378 -4.85 25.44 -2.20
N ASP A 379 -5.27 25.48 -0.94
CA ASP A 379 -4.40 25.92 0.14
C ASP A 379 -3.15 25.05 0.25
N ARG A 380 -1.99 25.67 0.49
CA ARG A 380 -0.71 24.96 0.55
C ARG A 380 -0.70 23.92 1.67
N ALA A 381 -1.30 24.21 2.81
CA ALA A 381 -1.35 23.28 3.92
C ALA A 381 -2.16 22.04 3.52
N ALA A 382 -3.36 22.23 2.95
CA ALA A 382 -4.20 21.15 2.45
C ALA A 382 -3.50 20.29 1.38
N ALA A 383 -2.72 20.91 0.47
CA ALA A 383 -1.96 20.18 -0.54
C ALA A 383 -0.85 19.31 0.06
N LEU A 384 -0.14 19.81 1.09
CA LEU A 384 0.89 19.03 1.80
C LEU A 384 0.25 17.89 2.62
N ASP A 385 -0.85 18.17 3.31
CA ASP A 385 -1.59 17.16 4.08
C ASP A 385 -2.06 16.02 3.17
N ALA A 386 -2.55 16.33 1.97
CA ALA A 386 -2.99 15.35 0.98
C ALA A 386 -1.91 14.37 0.49
N VAL A 387 -0.62 14.63 0.77
CA VAL A 387 0.51 13.74 0.43
C VAL A 387 1.32 13.29 1.65
N THR A 388 0.90 13.65 2.88
CA THR A 388 1.57 13.31 4.13
C THR A 388 0.60 12.86 5.23
N THR A 389 -0.01 13.77 5.98
CA THR A 389 -0.84 13.46 7.15
C THR A 389 -2.14 12.74 6.78
N THR A 390 -2.81 13.15 5.70
CA THR A 390 -4.06 12.54 5.22
C THR A 390 -3.87 11.09 4.80
N PRO A 391 -2.93 10.73 3.90
CA PRO A 391 -2.68 9.34 3.58
C PRO A 391 -2.20 8.53 4.80
N ALA A 392 -1.43 9.11 5.73
CA ALA A 392 -1.10 8.42 6.99
C ALA A 392 -2.36 8.07 7.81
N ALA A 393 -3.32 8.99 7.89
CA ALA A 393 -4.58 8.77 8.61
C ALA A 393 -5.44 7.69 7.94
N ILE A 394 -5.62 7.76 6.62
CA ILE A 394 -6.34 6.74 5.82
C ILE A 394 -5.76 5.35 6.05
N LEU A 395 -4.44 5.23 6.11
CA LEU A 395 -3.75 3.95 6.32
C LEU A 395 -3.70 3.48 7.79
N GLY A 396 -4.25 4.27 8.72
CA GLY A 396 -4.17 3.99 10.15
C GLY A 396 -2.72 3.96 10.67
N LEU A 397 -1.90 4.89 10.18
CA LEU A 397 -0.48 5.09 10.53
C LEU A 397 -0.18 6.53 10.98
N GLY A 398 -1.19 7.38 11.19
CA GLY A 398 -1.01 8.78 11.58
C GLY A 398 -0.28 8.99 12.92
N ASP A 399 -0.23 7.96 13.77
CA ASP A 399 0.53 7.93 15.02
C ASP A 399 2.02 7.63 14.82
N GLN A 400 2.41 7.17 13.62
CA GLN A 400 3.75 6.71 13.30
C GLN A 400 4.45 7.56 12.25
N VAL A 401 3.74 8.01 11.21
CA VAL A 401 4.32 8.72 10.05
C VAL A 401 3.43 9.89 9.61
N GLY A 402 3.89 10.63 8.60
CA GLY A 402 3.16 11.74 7.97
C GLY A 402 3.41 13.11 8.60
N SER A 403 4.13 13.19 9.72
CA SER A 403 4.64 14.45 10.28
C SER A 403 5.93 14.23 11.08
N LEU A 404 6.69 15.31 11.29
CA LEU A 404 7.90 15.32 12.12
C LEU A 404 7.54 15.75 13.54
N GLU A 405 7.20 14.77 14.37
CA GLU A 405 6.79 14.98 15.76
C GLU A 405 7.49 13.99 16.68
N VAL A 406 7.73 14.39 17.94
CA VAL A 406 8.34 13.52 18.94
C VAL A 406 7.51 12.25 19.14
N GLY A 407 8.16 11.09 19.10
CA GLY A 407 7.56 9.76 19.22
C GLY A 407 7.27 9.06 17.89
N LYS A 408 7.14 9.82 16.80
CA LYS A 408 6.92 9.27 15.44
C LYS A 408 8.20 8.64 14.87
N LEU A 409 8.03 7.78 13.87
CA LEU A 409 9.14 7.19 13.12
C LEU A 409 9.88 8.29 12.35
N ALA A 410 11.20 8.12 12.24
CA ALA A 410 12.08 9.08 11.59
C ALA A 410 12.12 8.86 10.07
N ASP A 411 10.97 9.07 9.43
CA ASP A 411 10.80 9.08 7.97
C ASP A 411 10.95 10.51 7.44
N ILE A 412 12.19 10.88 7.13
CA ILE A 412 12.61 12.28 6.95
C ILE A 412 13.27 12.45 5.59
N LEU A 413 12.86 13.48 4.87
CA LEU A 413 13.54 13.97 3.67
C LEU A 413 14.40 15.18 4.03
N LEU A 414 15.62 15.24 3.50
CA LEU A 414 16.39 16.48 3.39
C LEU A 414 16.35 16.93 1.94
N LEU A 415 15.73 18.09 1.73
CA LEU A 415 15.49 18.66 0.42
C LEU A 415 16.41 19.86 0.20
N SER A 416 16.79 20.11 -1.06
CA SER A 416 17.56 21.30 -1.44
C SER A 416 16.76 22.62 -1.36
N GLY A 417 15.48 22.56 -1.01
CA GLY A 417 14.56 23.70 -1.02
C GLY A 417 13.14 23.31 -0.61
N ASP A 418 12.16 24.14 -1.00
CA ASP A 418 10.75 23.91 -0.68
C ASP A 418 10.20 22.60 -1.29
N PRO A 419 9.44 21.76 -0.56
CA PRO A 419 8.93 20.48 -1.06
C PRO A 419 8.01 20.59 -2.28
N LEU A 420 7.38 21.75 -2.51
CA LEU A 420 6.49 21.96 -3.67
C LEU A 420 7.15 22.74 -4.81
N SER A 421 8.45 23.04 -4.70
CA SER A 421 9.19 23.71 -5.75
C SER A 421 9.74 22.70 -6.76
N SER A 422 9.55 22.99 -8.06
CA SER A 422 10.11 22.18 -9.15
C SER A 422 11.64 22.25 -9.27
N GLN A 423 12.29 23.13 -8.51
CA GLN A 423 13.75 23.24 -8.45
C GLN A 423 14.34 22.49 -7.25
N SER A 424 13.49 21.95 -6.38
CA SER A 424 13.93 21.23 -5.19
C SER A 424 14.18 19.77 -5.51
N TRP A 425 15.23 19.23 -4.91
CA TRP A 425 15.60 17.83 -5.03
C TRP A 425 15.63 17.18 -3.65
N VAL A 426 15.34 15.89 -3.60
CA VAL A 426 15.68 15.06 -2.46
C VAL A 426 17.19 14.87 -2.49
N GLU A 427 17.89 15.40 -1.49
CA GLU A 427 19.33 15.21 -1.29
C GLU A 427 19.59 13.95 -0.47
N HIS A 428 18.82 13.79 0.62
CA HIS A 428 18.86 12.60 1.47
C HIS A 428 17.45 12.15 1.84
N ALA A 429 17.25 10.84 1.96
CA ALA A 429 16.05 10.28 2.58
C ALA A 429 16.43 9.30 3.69
N PHE A 430 15.69 9.39 4.79
CA PHE A 430 15.80 8.54 5.96
C PHE A 430 14.49 7.82 6.18
N ILE A 431 14.55 6.53 6.50
CA ILE A 431 13.39 5.71 6.88
C ILE A 431 13.73 5.04 8.19
N GLU A 432 12.90 5.26 9.21
CA GLU A 432 13.19 4.85 10.59
C GLU A 432 14.62 5.24 11.03
N GLY A 433 15.07 6.43 10.63
CA GLY A 433 16.42 6.95 10.93
C GLY A 433 17.56 6.35 10.10
N ASN A 434 17.30 5.31 9.29
CA ASN A 434 18.30 4.73 8.40
C ASN A 434 18.45 5.60 7.15
N HIS A 435 19.68 5.96 6.80
CA HIS A 435 19.98 6.71 5.58
C HIS A 435 19.85 5.79 4.36
N VAL A 436 18.70 5.87 3.67
CA VAL A 436 18.33 4.94 2.58
C VAL A 436 18.60 5.50 1.19
N TYR A 437 18.68 6.82 1.06
CA TYR A 437 18.94 7.47 -0.23
C TYR A 437 19.88 8.66 -0.06
N ASP A 438 20.87 8.73 -0.95
CA ASP A 438 21.86 9.78 -1.06
C ASP A 438 21.99 10.16 -2.54
N ARG A 439 21.53 11.36 -2.90
CA ARG A 439 21.53 11.84 -4.28
C ARG A 439 22.91 11.82 -4.90
N SER A 440 23.96 12.06 -4.12
CA SER A 440 25.34 12.07 -4.60
C SER A 440 25.85 10.67 -4.98
N LYS A 441 25.11 9.60 -4.64
CA LYS A 441 25.42 8.21 -4.97
C LYS A 441 24.53 7.64 -6.07
N ASP A 442 23.48 8.36 -6.47
CA ASP A 442 22.51 7.91 -7.47
C ASP A 442 23.15 7.74 -8.86
N VAL A 443 23.24 6.49 -9.31
CA VAL A 443 23.86 6.11 -10.59
C VAL A 443 23.10 6.71 -11.78
N ARG A 444 21.76 6.76 -11.71
CA ARG A 444 20.92 7.32 -12.78
C ARG A 444 21.17 8.81 -12.94
N ASN A 445 21.23 9.55 -11.84
CA ASN A 445 21.50 10.99 -11.88
C ASN A 445 22.92 11.28 -12.38
N LYS A 446 23.93 10.52 -11.93
CA LYS A 446 25.30 10.63 -12.44
C LYS A 446 25.39 10.37 -13.94
N TYR A 447 24.63 9.41 -14.45
CA TYR A 447 24.57 9.16 -15.88
C TYR A 447 23.91 10.32 -16.64
N ILE A 448 22.72 10.76 -16.21
CA ILE A 448 21.93 11.77 -16.91
C ILE A 448 22.60 13.15 -16.88
N PHE A 449 23.12 13.57 -15.72
CA PHE A 449 23.62 14.94 -15.51
C PHE A 449 25.14 15.06 -15.67
N GLU A 450 25.90 14.01 -15.34
CA GLU A 450 27.38 14.04 -15.39
C GLU A 450 27.96 13.19 -16.52
N GLY A 451 27.12 12.43 -17.25
CA GLY A 451 27.57 11.53 -18.32
C GLY A 451 28.36 10.32 -17.85
N GLN A 452 28.37 10.01 -16.55
CA GLN A 452 29.10 8.88 -15.99
C GLN A 452 28.36 7.57 -16.29
N GLN A 453 28.98 6.68 -17.05
CA GLN A 453 28.36 5.38 -17.37
C GLN A 453 28.26 4.49 -16.12
N PRO A 454 27.14 3.74 -15.98
CA PRO A 454 27.02 2.73 -14.93
C PRO A 454 28.16 1.70 -15.00
N LEU A 455 28.68 1.28 -13.85
CA LEU A 455 29.68 0.22 -13.79
C LEU A 455 29.10 -1.07 -14.41
N GLY A 456 29.79 -1.64 -15.40
CA GLY A 456 29.32 -2.81 -16.13
C GLY A 456 28.53 -2.51 -17.42
N ALA A 457 28.21 -1.24 -17.69
CA ALA A 457 27.85 -0.77 -19.03
C ALA A 457 29.12 -0.74 -19.90
N GLY A 458 29.70 -1.91 -20.17
CA GLY A 458 30.77 -2.03 -21.15
C GLY A 458 30.28 -1.48 -22.49
N SER A 459 31.15 -0.77 -23.18
CA SER A 459 30.93 -0.21 -24.51
C SER A 459 30.47 -1.27 -25.50
N ALA A 460 29.16 -1.52 -25.57
CA ALA A 460 28.55 -2.06 -26.77
C ALA A 460 28.56 -0.93 -27.79
N SER A 461 29.70 -0.77 -28.48
CA SER A 461 29.68 -0.10 -29.78
C SER A 461 28.64 -0.82 -30.63
N PRO A 462 27.72 -0.11 -31.32
CA PRO A 462 26.82 -0.75 -32.27
C PRO A 462 27.65 -1.22 -33.46
N GLN A 463 28.34 -2.34 -33.34
CA GLN A 463 28.91 -3.03 -34.48
C GLN A 463 27.79 -3.87 -35.10
N GLY A 464 27.23 -3.33 -36.18
CA GLY A 464 26.56 -4.10 -37.21
C GLY A 464 25.16 -4.62 -36.85
N VAL A 465 24.21 -3.71 -36.67
CA VAL A 465 22.85 -4.02 -37.14
C VAL A 465 22.83 -3.58 -38.59
N GLU A 466 23.03 -4.52 -39.53
CA GLU A 466 22.69 -4.27 -40.93
C GLU A 466 21.24 -3.79 -40.97
N SER A 467 21.03 -2.67 -41.65
CA SER A 467 19.71 -2.11 -41.92
C SER A 467 18.86 -3.18 -42.60
N VAL A 468 17.95 -3.79 -41.84
CA VAL A 468 16.83 -4.53 -42.44
C VAL A 468 16.04 -3.49 -43.21
N GLY A 469 16.09 -3.59 -44.54
CA GLY A 469 15.48 -2.65 -45.45
C GLY A 469 14.01 -2.42 -45.11
N VAL A 470 13.64 -1.15 -45.14
CA VAL A 470 12.25 -0.71 -45.19
C VAL A 470 11.62 -1.42 -46.40
N VAL A 471 10.71 -2.35 -46.14
CA VAL A 471 9.77 -2.79 -47.16
C VAL A 471 8.78 -1.64 -47.31
N GLU A 472 8.99 -0.80 -48.32
CA GLU A 472 7.96 0.12 -48.80
C GLU A 472 6.80 -0.73 -49.30
N GLU A 473 5.69 -0.76 -48.57
CA GLU A 473 4.40 -1.13 -49.12
C GLU A 473 3.99 -0.03 -50.10
N SER A 474 4.25 -0.28 -51.39
CA SER A 474 3.69 0.48 -52.49
C SER A 474 2.18 0.24 -52.55
N ASN A 475 1.40 1.28 -52.19
CA ASN A 475 0.00 1.37 -52.56
C ASN A 475 -0.10 1.62 -54.07
N ASP A 476 -0.24 0.56 -54.85
CA ASP A 476 -0.74 0.62 -56.23
C ASP A 476 -2.25 0.37 -56.20
N ASP A 477 -3.02 1.45 -56.10
CA ASP A 477 -4.41 1.50 -56.57
C ASP A 477 -4.37 2.11 -57.98
N GLU A 478 -4.58 1.31 -59.02
CA GLU A 478 -5.14 1.77 -60.31
C GLU A 478 -5.71 0.58 -61.12
N ASP A 479 -7.03 0.64 -61.31
CA ASP A 479 -7.83 0.25 -62.48
C ASP A 479 -7.91 -1.22 -62.99
N ALA A 480 -9.12 -1.80 -62.83
CA ALA A 480 -9.85 -2.57 -63.86
C ALA A 480 -11.29 -2.85 -63.38
N GLU A 481 -12.23 -1.94 -63.67
CA GLU A 481 -13.27 -2.03 -64.73
C GLU A 481 -14.46 -2.97 -64.48
N GLU A 482 -15.64 -2.32 -64.53
CA GLU A 482 -16.95 -2.82 -64.95
C GLU A 482 -16.94 -4.11 -65.81
N LYS A 483 -17.68 -5.12 -65.34
CA LYS A 483 -18.86 -5.68 -66.03
C LYS A 483 -19.68 -6.62 -65.15
#